data_AF-A0A3N5MWD2-F1
#
_entry.id   AF-A0A3N5MWD2-F1
#
_cell.length_a   1.000
_cell.length_b   1.000
_cell.length_c   1.000
_cell.angle_alpha   90.00
_cell.angle_beta   90.00
_cell.angle_gamma   90.00
#
_symmetry.space_group_name_H-M   'P 1'
#
loop_
_entity.id
_entity.type
_entity.pdbx_description
1 polymer ?
#
loop_
_entity_poly.entity_id
_entity_poly.type
_entity_poly.pdbx_seq_one_letter_code
_entity_poly.pdbx_strand_id
1 'polypeptide(L)'
;MGSIHTFQSSMPERRSGFWKSLEVTMNKIIRFLLIGLVLAAAFAFPPAAQAHPLGNFTINQYAGLTIQRESVVVDYVVDMAEIPAFQEIASFDLNGDGVPEADEAEKYHPAKCAGLLSDLELRVGGTPADLSLVSSAVEFPPGVGGLLTLRLSCAYTAAVDRWEESASVSFTNNAYSTRLGWREIVVTGDNLWMSGDISGQSLSDRLISYPQDLLSSPLDQRQVEFQVSLQAPPGQASLPNQPGELDSAVADRNDAFTRLILVENINLATLLVALAISFVWGAMHALTPGHGKTIVGAYLVGSRATARHALFLGLTTTITHTAGVFALGLTTLFAARWIIPETLFPWLSFLSGLLVAGIGVNLFASRARAIGIKSWLDGIKRRLSRRVQMRASRTSAQGYILTGIHAHPPINRLQPFRIQGQHSGADHHHSTGDHPHDHDHSHAGHSHLPP
;
A
#
# COMPACT_ATOMS: atom_id res chain seq x y z
N MET A 1 50.17 -10.68 -91.85
CA MET A 1 50.88 -11.14 -90.63
C MET A 1 50.87 -9.98 -89.64
N GLY A 2 50.27 -10.17 -88.46
CA GLY A 2 50.29 -9.16 -87.38
C GLY A 2 48.93 -8.95 -86.71
N SER A 3 48.71 -9.66 -85.61
CA SER A 3 47.53 -9.66 -84.74
C SER A 3 47.26 -8.29 -84.11
N ILE A 4 45.99 -7.88 -84.00
CA ILE A 4 45.55 -6.76 -83.15
C ILE A 4 44.58 -7.31 -82.11
N HIS A 5 44.98 -7.17 -80.85
CA HIS A 5 44.27 -7.58 -79.65
C HIS A 5 42.94 -6.83 -79.47
N THR A 6 41.86 -7.58 -79.23
CA THR A 6 40.63 -7.09 -78.59
C THR A 6 40.87 -6.87 -77.10
N PHE A 7 40.71 -5.63 -76.62
CA PHE A 7 40.68 -5.30 -75.20
C PHE A 7 39.24 -5.06 -74.77
N GLN A 8 38.76 -5.91 -73.86
CA GLN A 8 37.43 -5.89 -73.26
C GLN A 8 37.49 -4.98 -72.02
N SER A 9 36.75 -3.87 -72.00
CA SER A 9 36.59 -3.05 -70.79
C SER A 9 35.16 -3.15 -70.26
N SER A 10 35.01 -3.82 -69.13
CA SER A 10 33.80 -3.87 -68.29
C SER A 10 33.59 -2.53 -67.57
N MET A 11 32.40 -1.92 -67.72
CA MET A 11 31.91 -0.87 -66.80
C MET A 11 31.04 -1.50 -65.70
N PRO A 12 31.25 -1.19 -64.41
CA PRO A 12 30.41 -1.70 -63.34
C PRO A 12 29.19 -0.79 -63.09
N GLU A 13 28.06 -1.45 -62.88
CA GLU A 13 26.73 -0.94 -62.60
C GLU A 13 26.66 -0.30 -61.19
N ARG A 14 26.69 1.04 -61.10
CA ARG A 14 26.81 1.77 -59.82
C ARG A 14 25.67 2.78 -59.57
N ARG A 15 24.43 2.44 -59.93
CA ARG A 15 23.26 3.35 -59.71
C ARG A 15 22.05 2.75 -58.96
N SER A 16 22.02 1.47 -58.63
CA SER A 16 20.83 0.83 -58.02
C SER A 16 20.78 0.81 -56.47
N GLY A 17 21.89 1.14 -55.78
CA GLY A 17 21.99 1.02 -54.32
C GLY A 17 21.46 2.23 -53.53
N PHE A 18 21.60 3.45 -54.07
CA PHE A 18 21.34 4.68 -53.31
C PHE A 18 19.83 4.91 -53.06
N TRP A 19 18.99 4.67 -54.06
CA TRP A 19 17.54 4.85 -53.96
C TRP A 19 16.87 3.77 -53.08
N LYS A 20 17.31 2.51 -53.17
CA LYS A 20 16.87 1.43 -52.26
C LYS A 20 17.26 1.72 -50.81
N SER A 21 18.45 2.29 -50.58
CA SER A 21 18.87 2.66 -49.21
C SER A 21 17.98 3.74 -48.63
N LEU A 22 17.59 4.75 -49.42
CA LEU A 22 16.76 5.87 -48.98
C LEU A 22 15.31 5.45 -48.67
N GLU A 23 14.74 4.55 -49.47
CA GLU A 23 13.42 3.94 -49.23
C GLU A 23 13.39 3.11 -47.95
N VAL A 24 14.47 2.35 -47.67
CA VAL A 24 14.59 1.53 -46.48
C VAL A 24 14.75 2.38 -45.22
N THR A 25 15.50 3.49 -45.25
CA THR A 25 15.59 4.41 -44.11
C THR A 25 14.28 5.15 -43.87
N MET A 26 13.60 5.59 -44.93
CA MET A 26 12.31 6.30 -44.81
C MET A 26 11.22 5.38 -44.25
N ASN A 27 11.14 4.12 -44.69
CA ASN A 27 10.21 3.13 -44.12
C ASN A 27 10.53 2.75 -42.67
N LYS A 28 11.79 2.78 -42.25
CA LYS A 28 12.17 2.58 -40.84
C LYS A 28 11.72 3.75 -39.96
N ILE A 29 11.86 4.98 -40.45
CA ILE A 29 11.43 6.19 -39.72
C ILE A 29 9.89 6.24 -39.61
N ILE A 30 9.17 5.93 -40.69
CA ILE A 30 7.70 5.85 -40.68
C ILE A 30 7.21 4.75 -39.72
N ARG A 31 7.88 3.58 -39.69
CA ARG A 31 7.57 2.52 -38.72
C ARG A 31 7.85 2.95 -37.29
N PHE A 32 8.96 3.66 -37.03
CA PHE A 32 9.27 4.19 -35.69
C PHE A 32 8.24 5.23 -35.23
N LEU A 33 7.81 6.12 -36.13
CA LEU A 33 6.77 7.11 -35.84
C LEU A 33 5.40 6.45 -35.62
N LEU A 34 5.07 5.40 -36.39
CA LEU A 34 3.84 4.61 -36.17
C LEU A 34 3.88 3.84 -34.85
N ILE A 35 5.01 3.22 -34.50
CA ILE A 35 5.19 2.55 -33.20
C ILE A 35 5.11 3.58 -32.07
N GLY A 36 5.71 4.75 -32.23
CA GLY A 36 5.62 5.85 -31.26
C GLY A 36 4.18 6.36 -31.10
N LEU A 37 3.42 6.46 -32.19
CA LEU A 37 2.01 6.86 -32.18
C LEU A 37 1.12 5.78 -31.52
N VAL A 38 1.38 4.50 -31.81
CA VAL A 38 0.67 3.36 -31.19
C VAL A 38 0.98 3.25 -29.71
N LEU A 39 2.24 3.47 -29.30
CA LEU A 39 2.62 3.54 -27.89
C LEU A 39 1.99 4.75 -27.21
N ALA A 40 2.02 5.93 -27.84
CA ALA A 40 1.36 7.12 -27.30
C ALA A 40 -0.16 6.92 -27.17
N ALA A 41 -0.80 6.24 -28.13
CA ALA A 41 -2.20 5.86 -28.06
C ALA A 41 -2.47 4.81 -26.96
N ALA A 42 -1.55 3.87 -26.75
CA ALA A 42 -1.62 2.89 -25.66
C ALA A 42 -1.42 3.53 -24.26
N PHE A 43 -0.67 4.62 -24.18
CA PHE A 43 -0.54 5.42 -22.94
C PHE A 43 -1.68 6.42 -22.75
N ALA A 44 -2.39 6.80 -23.82
CA ALA A 44 -3.53 7.71 -23.73
C ALA A 44 -4.79 7.02 -23.16
N PHE A 45 -4.87 5.69 -23.23
CA PHE A 45 -6.02 4.91 -22.76
C PHE A 45 -5.56 3.71 -21.93
N PRO A 46 -5.12 3.91 -20.67
CA PRO A 46 -4.98 2.78 -19.75
C PRO A 46 -6.34 2.07 -19.63
N PRO A 47 -6.38 0.72 -19.66
CA PRO A 47 -7.60 0.00 -19.35
C PRO A 47 -7.98 0.35 -17.91
N ALA A 48 -9.16 0.93 -17.74
CA ALA A 48 -9.78 1.06 -16.43
C ALA A 48 -10.25 -0.35 -15.99
N ALA A 49 -9.31 -1.19 -15.57
CA ALA A 49 -9.64 -2.26 -14.64
C ALA A 49 -9.88 -1.56 -13.30
N GLN A 50 -11.15 -1.29 -13.00
CA GLN A 50 -11.52 -0.68 -11.73
C GLN A 50 -11.20 -1.70 -10.63
N ALA A 51 -10.13 -1.47 -9.90
CA ALA A 51 -10.01 -2.02 -8.55
C ALA A 51 -11.26 -1.63 -7.79
N HIS A 52 -11.74 -2.51 -6.89
CA HIS A 52 -12.80 -2.10 -5.98
C HIS A 52 -12.43 -0.72 -5.41
N PRO A 53 -13.24 0.34 -5.61
CA PRO A 53 -12.76 1.72 -5.46
C PRO A 53 -12.20 2.03 -4.06
N LEU A 54 -12.59 1.23 -3.08
CA LEU A 54 -12.24 1.39 -1.67
C LEU A 54 -11.28 0.30 -1.16
N GLY A 55 -10.83 -0.58 -2.06
CA GLY A 55 -9.89 -1.67 -1.80
C GLY A 55 -10.55 -3.03 -1.66
N ASN A 56 -9.74 -4.08 -1.88
CA ASN A 56 -10.19 -5.47 -2.10
C ASN A 56 -10.83 -6.18 -0.88
N PHE A 57 -10.94 -5.49 0.26
CA PHE A 57 -11.45 -6.02 1.53
C PHE A 57 -12.75 -5.35 2.01
N THR A 58 -13.29 -4.42 1.22
CA THR A 58 -14.44 -3.62 1.66
C THR A 58 -15.77 -4.32 1.45
N ILE A 59 -16.71 -4.03 2.35
CA ILE A 59 -18.13 -4.34 2.19
C ILE A 59 -18.88 -3.03 2.28
N ASN A 60 -19.48 -2.63 1.16
CA ASN A 60 -20.13 -1.36 0.98
C ASN A 60 -21.64 -1.56 1.03
N GLN A 61 -22.33 -0.57 1.57
CA GLN A 61 -23.74 -0.65 1.91
C GLN A 61 -24.45 0.61 1.48
N TYR A 62 -25.60 0.42 0.88
CA TYR A 62 -26.53 1.47 0.53
C TYR A 62 -27.90 1.10 1.06
N ALA A 63 -28.56 2.02 1.74
CA ALA A 63 -29.95 1.92 2.15
C ALA A 63 -30.73 3.12 1.62
N GLY A 64 -31.53 2.90 0.58
CA GLY A 64 -32.48 3.87 0.04
C GLY A 64 -33.84 3.68 0.68
N LEU A 65 -34.27 4.62 1.52
CA LEU A 65 -35.59 4.64 2.13
C LEU A 65 -36.53 5.49 1.27
N THR A 66 -37.63 4.90 0.83
CA THR A 66 -38.74 5.61 0.20
C THR A 66 -39.95 5.57 1.11
N ILE A 67 -40.31 6.73 1.64
CA ILE A 67 -41.41 6.91 2.58
C ILE A 67 -42.69 7.12 1.78
N GLN A 68 -43.64 6.20 1.92
CA GLN A 68 -44.96 6.24 1.29
C GLN A 68 -46.06 6.38 2.36
N ARG A 69 -47.30 6.62 1.94
CA ARG A 69 -48.42 6.82 2.88
C ARG A 69 -48.78 5.61 3.73
N GLU A 70 -48.59 4.41 3.22
CA GLU A 70 -49.03 3.16 3.88
C GLU A 70 -47.86 2.18 4.10
N SER A 71 -46.65 2.56 3.70
CA SER A 71 -45.48 1.70 3.76
C SER A 71 -44.18 2.50 3.73
N VAL A 72 -43.13 1.90 4.25
CA VAL A 72 -41.74 2.31 4.01
C VAL A 72 -41.10 1.24 3.15
N VAL A 73 -40.55 1.63 2.00
CA VAL A 73 -39.77 0.75 1.13
C VAL A 73 -38.29 1.00 1.39
N VAL A 74 -37.51 -0.07 1.56
CA VAL A 74 -36.06 0.02 1.75
C VAL A 74 -35.38 -0.77 0.62
N ASP A 75 -34.72 -0.05 -0.28
CA ASP A 75 -33.81 -0.61 -1.27
C ASP A 75 -32.42 -0.73 -0.66
N TYR A 76 -32.02 -1.97 -0.36
CA TYR A 76 -30.76 -2.27 0.31
C TYR A 76 -29.80 -2.97 -0.65
N VAL A 77 -28.60 -2.40 -0.80
CA VAL A 77 -27.54 -2.99 -1.63
C VAL A 77 -26.31 -3.24 -0.78
N VAL A 78 -25.77 -4.45 -0.92
CA VAL A 78 -24.47 -4.84 -0.36
C VAL A 78 -23.53 -5.11 -1.53
N ASP A 79 -22.43 -4.38 -1.57
CA ASP A 79 -21.39 -4.53 -2.58
C ASP A 79 -20.08 -4.98 -1.92
N MET A 80 -19.66 -6.20 -2.24
CA MET A 80 -18.52 -6.87 -1.66
C MET A 80 -17.34 -6.86 -2.64
N ALA A 81 -16.21 -6.37 -2.17
CA ALA A 81 -14.94 -6.44 -2.90
C ALA A 81 -14.44 -7.88 -3.09
N GLU A 82 -13.34 -8.06 -3.82
CA GLU A 82 -12.90 -9.36 -4.31
C GLU A 82 -12.69 -10.42 -3.21
N ILE A 83 -12.08 -10.05 -2.08
CA ILE A 83 -11.80 -11.03 -1.00
C ILE A 83 -13.10 -11.43 -0.26
N PRO A 84 -13.94 -10.49 0.20
CA PRO A 84 -15.23 -10.86 0.78
C PRO A 84 -16.14 -11.61 -0.20
N ALA A 85 -16.20 -11.20 -1.47
CA ALA A 85 -16.98 -11.88 -2.49
C ALA A 85 -16.49 -13.32 -2.70
N PHE A 86 -15.18 -13.55 -2.79
CA PHE A 86 -14.62 -14.90 -2.88
C PHE A 86 -15.01 -15.79 -1.69
N GLN A 87 -14.95 -15.26 -0.46
CA GLN A 87 -15.36 -15.99 0.75
C GLN A 87 -16.86 -16.31 0.74
N GLU A 88 -17.66 -15.36 0.26
CA GLU A 88 -19.11 -15.48 0.23
C GLU A 88 -19.56 -16.46 -0.87
N ILE A 89 -18.99 -16.40 -2.06
CA ILE A 89 -19.23 -17.37 -3.16
C ILE A 89 -18.91 -18.80 -2.70
N ALA A 90 -17.76 -18.99 -2.05
CA ALA A 90 -17.36 -20.29 -1.53
C ALA A 90 -18.35 -20.89 -0.49
N SER A 91 -19.26 -20.08 0.09
CA SER A 91 -20.27 -20.56 1.03
C SER A 91 -21.47 -21.25 0.37
N PHE A 92 -21.72 -20.96 -0.91
CA PHE A 92 -22.82 -21.53 -1.68
C PHE A 92 -22.39 -22.25 -2.96
N ASP A 93 -21.09 -22.28 -3.25
CA ASP A 93 -20.44 -23.13 -4.26
C ASP A 93 -20.49 -24.60 -3.82
N LEU A 94 -21.51 -25.32 -4.28
CA LEU A 94 -21.76 -26.72 -3.92
C LEU A 94 -20.91 -27.68 -4.76
N ASN A 95 -20.57 -27.28 -5.99
CA ASN A 95 -19.81 -28.11 -6.92
C ASN A 95 -18.28 -27.98 -6.71
N GLY A 96 -17.82 -26.93 -6.02
CA GLY A 96 -16.44 -26.64 -5.64
C GLY A 96 -15.56 -26.12 -6.78
N ASP A 97 -16.14 -25.56 -7.83
CA ASP A 97 -15.41 -25.06 -9.00
C ASP A 97 -15.01 -23.58 -8.90
N GLY A 98 -15.51 -22.87 -7.88
CA GLY A 98 -15.24 -21.46 -7.61
C GLY A 98 -15.97 -20.49 -8.54
N VAL A 99 -16.96 -20.96 -9.31
CA VAL A 99 -17.77 -20.16 -10.23
C VAL A 99 -19.21 -20.13 -9.71
N PRO A 100 -19.78 -18.95 -9.39
CA PRO A 100 -21.15 -18.89 -8.92
C PRO A 100 -22.12 -19.19 -10.07
N GLU A 101 -22.68 -20.39 -10.10
CA GLU A 101 -23.68 -20.77 -11.09
C GLU A 101 -25.07 -20.21 -10.74
N ALA A 102 -25.93 -20.01 -11.75
CA ALA A 102 -27.25 -19.43 -11.56
C ALA A 102 -28.12 -20.24 -10.58
N ASP A 103 -28.05 -21.57 -10.64
CA ASP A 103 -28.83 -22.47 -9.78
C ASP A 103 -28.38 -22.41 -8.31
N GLU A 104 -27.10 -22.13 -8.07
CA GLU A 104 -26.55 -21.95 -6.72
C GLU A 104 -26.92 -20.56 -6.17
N ALA A 105 -26.80 -19.54 -7.02
CA ALA A 105 -27.13 -18.16 -6.70
C ALA A 105 -28.62 -17.97 -6.38
N GLU A 106 -29.53 -18.67 -7.08
CA GLU A 106 -30.99 -18.57 -6.92
C GLU A 106 -31.45 -18.79 -5.46
N LYS A 107 -30.83 -19.74 -4.77
CA LYS A 107 -31.15 -20.04 -3.37
C LYS A 107 -30.41 -19.15 -2.39
N TYR A 108 -29.23 -18.69 -2.79
CA TYR A 108 -28.36 -17.87 -1.96
C TYR A 108 -28.94 -16.49 -1.67
N HIS A 109 -29.30 -15.71 -2.71
CA HIS A 109 -29.67 -14.31 -2.53
C HIS A 109 -30.93 -14.09 -1.64
N PRO A 110 -32.03 -14.87 -1.74
CA PRO A 110 -33.18 -14.63 -0.87
C PRO A 110 -32.87 -15.03 0.58
N ALA A 111 -32.10 -16.10 0.79
CA ALA A 111 -31.67 -16.53 2.12
C ALA A 111 -30.76 -15.49 2.76
N LYS A 112 -29.81 -14.93 2.00
CA LYS A 112 -28.90 -13.89 2.50
C LYS A 112 -29.64 -12.61 2.84
N CYS A 113 -30.55 -12.14 1.98
CA CYS A 113 -31.37 -10.96 2.27
C CYS A 113 -32.27 -11.18 3.50
N ALA A 114 -32.91 -12.34 3.64
CA ALA A 114 -33.71 -12.66 4.83
C ALA A 114 -32.87 -12.63 6.12
N GLY A 115 -31.62 -13.10 6.07
CA GLY A 115 -30.69 -13.04 7.21
C GLY A 115 -30.25 -11.64 7.61
N LEU A 116 -30.30 -10.66 6.69
CA LEU A 116 -29.94 -9.27 6.99
C LEU A 116 -31.03 -8.50 7.75
N LEU A 117 -32.28 -8.98 7.73
CA LEU A 117 -33.41 -8.31 8.41
C LEU A 117 -33.17 -8.11 9.90
N SER A 118 -32.47 -9.04 10.58
CA SER A 118 -32.18 -8.90 12.02
C SER A 118 -31.21 -7.76 12.34
N ASP A 119 -30.45 -7.30 11.35
CA ASP A 119 -29.46 -6.23 11.50
C ASP A 119 -30.01 -4.86 11.07
N LEU A 120 -31.21 -4.82 10.48
CA LEU A 120 -31.88 -3.60 10.02
C LEU A 120 -33.04 -3.26 10.95
N GLU A 121 -32.95 -2.13 11.64
CA GLU A 121 -33.99 -1.68 12.57
C GLU A 121 -34.67 -0.42 12.01
N LEU A 122 -35.96 -0.53 11.72
CA LEU A 122 -36.82 0.60 11.36
C LEU A 122 -37.80 0.87 12.50
N ARG A 123 -37.92 2.14 12.89
CA ARG A 123 -38.93 2.59 13.85
C ARG A 123 -39.73 3.74 13.29
N VAL A 124 -41.04 3.71 13.50
CA VAL A 124 -41.99 4.78 13.13
C VAL A 124 -42.75 5.18 14.40
N GLY A 125 -42.71 6.46 14.76
CA GLY A 125 -43.26 6.96 16.02
C GLY A 125 -42.63 6.31 17.25
N GLY A 126 -41.39 5.84 17.15
CA GLY A 126 -40.70 5.07 18.19
C GLY A 126 -41.08 3.59 18.29
N THR A 127 -42.11 3.14 17.55
CA THR A 127 -42.54 1.73 17.50
C THR A 127 -41.76 1.00 16.41
N PRO A 128 -41.22 -0.22 16.67
CA PRO A 128 -40.59 -1.03 15.64
C PRO A 128 -41.56 -1.33 14.49
N ALA A 129 -41.09 -1.14 13.26
CA ALA A 129 -41.81 -1.48 12.05
C ALA A 129 -41.10 -2.67 11.37
N ASP A 130 -41.78 -3.82 11.35
CA ASP A 130 -41.19 -5.06 10.86
C ASP A 130 -40.96 -5.00 9.34
N LEU A 131 -39.70 -5.15 8.93
CA LEU A 131 -39.32 -5.24 7.52
C LEU A 131 -39.55 -6.66 6.99
N SER A 132 -40.12 -6.74 5.80
CA SER A 132 -40.34 -7.99 5.07
C SER A 132 -39.66 -7.94 3.70
N LEU A 133 -39.10 -9.06 3.26
CA LEU A 133 -38.44 -9.17 1.97
C LEU A 133 -39.47 -9.28 0.84
N VAL A 134 -39.38 -8.37 -0.13
CA VAL A 134 -40.23 -8.33 -1.33
C VAL A 134 -39.55 -9.03 -2.51
N SER A 135 -38.29 -8.69 -2.76
CA SER A 135 -37.50 -9.27 -3.84
C SER A 135 -36.01 -9.19 -3.53
N SER A 136 -35.23 -10.05 -4.18
CA SER A 136 -33.77 -10.03 -4.07
C SER A 136 -33.13 -10.47 -5.38
N ALA A 137 -31.90 -10.03 -5.61
CA ALA A 137 -31.07 -10.46 -6.72
C ALA A 137 -29.59 -10.35 -6.35
N VAL A 138 -28.74 -11.14 -6.99
CA VAL A 138 -27.29 -11.08 -6.86
C VAL A 138 -26.64 -11.01 -8.24
N GLU A 139 -25.61 -10.19 -8.34
CA GLU A 139 -24.78 -10.02 -9.53
C GLU A 139 -23.32 -10.24 -9.15
N PHE A 140 -22.51 -10.69 -10.11
CA PHE A 140 -21.08 -10.92 -9.93
C PHE A 140 -20.25 -10.08 -10.91
N PRO A 141 -20.11 -8.75 -10.66
CA PRO A 141 -19.32 -7.91 -11.53
C PRO A 141 -17.85 -8.37 -11.57
N PRO A 142 -17.12 -8.08 -12.66
CA PRO A 142 -15.70 -8.40 -12.75
C PRO A 142 -14.89 -7.49 -11.82
N GLY A 143 -14.02 -8.09 -11.01
CA GLY A 143 -13.02 -7.42 -10.19
C GLY A 143 -11.61 -7.50 -10.76
N VAL A 144 -10.61 -7.11 -9.97
CA VAL A 144 -9.21 -7.12 -10.40
C VAL A 144 -8.61 -8.53 -10.38
N GLY A 145 -7.75 -8.82 -11.35
CA GLY A 145 -7.00 -10.08 -11.40
C GLY A 145 -7.85 -11.29 -11.79
N GLY A 146 -9.03 -11.07 -12.39
CA GLY A 146 -9.96 -12.14 -12.77
C GLY A 146 -10.80 -12.66 -11.60
N LEU A 147 -10.74 -12.01 -10.44
CA LEU A 147 -11.62 -12.29 -9.31
C LEU A 147 -12.99 -11.65 -9.54
N LEU A 148 -14.03 -12.25 -9.01
CA LEU A 148 -15.39 -11.70 -9.01
C LEU A 148 -15.60 -10.81 -7.79
N THR A 149 -16.36 -9.74 -7.95
CA THR A 149 -17.02 -9.05 -6.84
C THR A 149 -18.45 -9.59 -6.71
N LEU A 150 -19.15 -9.21 -5.64
CA LEU A 150 -20.53 -9.64 -5.39
C LEU A 150 -21.38 -8.44 -5.05
N ARG A 151 -22.47 -8.25 -5.79
CA ARG A 151 -23.44 -7.19 -5.56
C ARG A 151 -24.80 -7.82 -5.27
N LEU A 152 -25.21 -7.75 -4.02
CA LEU A 152 -26.50 -8.24 -3.54
C LEU A 152 -27.47 -7.06 -3.45
N SER A 153 -28.66 -7.22 -4.00
CA SER A 153 -29.76 -6.26 -3.87
C SER A 153 -30.96 -6.91 -3.19
N CYS A 154 -31.52 -6.22 -2.20
CA CYS A 154 -32.66 -6.65 -1.41
C CYS A 154 -33.68 -5.51 -1.36
N ALA A 155 -34.91 -5.77 -1.78
CA ALA A 155 -36.02 -4.83 -1.60
C ALA A 155 -36.84 -5.27 -0.40
N TYR A 156 -36.92 -4.41 0.62
CA TYR A 156 -37.74 -4.64 1.80
C TYR A 156 -38.92 -3.67 1.84
N THR A 157 -39.97 -4.07 2.55
CA THR A 157 -41.09 -3.20 2.87
C THR A 157 -41.55 -3.40 4.31
N ALA A 158 -41.91 -2.32 4.97
CA ALA A 158 -42.62 -2.32 6.24
C ALA A 158 -43.96 -1.62 6.06
N ALA A 159 -45.04 -2.26 6.49
CA ALA A 159 -46.36 -1.64 6.50
C ALA A 159 -46.43 -0.56 7.58
N VAL A 160 -47.08 0.56 7.27
CA VAL A 160 -47.35 1.66 8.20
C VAL A 160 -48.86 1.86 8.23
N ASP A 161 -49.50 1.42 9.33
CA ASP A 161 -50.97 1.45 9.44
C ASP A 161 -51.53 2.86 9.23
N ARG A 162 -50.95 3.87 9.90
CA ARG A 162 -51.21 5.31 9.70
C ARG A 162 -50.03 6.15 10.16
N TRP A 163 -49.71 7.18 9.38
CA TRP A 163 -48.89 8.30 9.86
C TRP A 163 -49.71 9.16 10.82
N GLU A 164 -49.14 9.47 11.98
CA GLU A 164 -49.64 10.58 12.80
C GLU A 164 -49.45 11.92 12.04
N GLU A 165 -50.06 13.02 12.52
CA GLU A 165 -49.89 14.34 11.88
C GLU A 165 -48.41 14.74 11.74
N SER A 166 -47.58 14.28 12.68
CA SER A 166 -46.12 14.30 12.64
C SER A 166 -45.60 13.03 13.31
N ALA A 167 -44.70 12.29 12.66
CA ALA A 167 -44.09 11.09 13.23
C ALA A 167 -42.56 11.09 13.05
N SER A 168 -41.84 10.70 14.09
CA SER A 168 -40.39 10.46 14.00
C SER A 168 -40.14 9.11 13.35
N VAL A 169 -39.27 9.07 12.36
CA VAL A 169 -38.79 7.84 11.72
C VAL A 169 -37.30 7.72 12.00
N SER A 170 -36.89 6.57 12.52
CA SER A 170 -35.47 6.24 12.65
C SER A 170 -35.16 4.92 11.97
N PHE A 171 -34.02 4.88 11.30
CA PHE A 171 -33.50 3.68 10.66
C PHE A 171 -32.06 3.47 11.10
N THR A 172 -31.74 2.25 11.52
CA THR A 172 -30.40 1.85 11.93
C THR A 172 -29.98 0.61 11.15
N ASN A 173 -28.77 0.64 10.60
CA ASN A 173 -28.15 -0.47 9.88
C ASN A 173 -26.93 -0.96 10.67
N ASN A 174 -27.07 -2.12 11.29
CA ASN A 174 -26.00 -2.79 12.05
C ASN A 174 -25.29 -3.90 11.25
N ALA A 175 -25.71 -4.14 10.00
CA ALA A 175 -25.17 -5.23 9.20
C ALA A 175 -23.67 -4.98 8.94
N TYR A 176 -22.86 -6.04 9.06
CA TYR A 176 -21.40 -5.96 8.86
C TYR A 176 -20.71 -4.82 9.61
N SER A 177 -21.19 -4.43 10.80
CA SER A 177 -20.75 -3.23 11.55
C SER A 177 -19.24 -3.14 11.84
N THR A 178 -18.53 -4.26 11.81
CA THR A 178 -17.07 -4.36 12.01
C THR A 178 -16.26 -4.30 10.72
N ARG A 179 -16.92 -4.29 9.55
CA ARG A 179 -16.27 -4.26 8.23
C ARG A 179 -16.04 -2.83 7.77
N LEU A 180 -14.95 -2.63 7.05
CA LEU A 180 -14.63 -1.36 6.39
C LEU A 180 -15.41 -1.26 5.08
N GLY A 181 -15.82 -0.05 4.72
CA GLY A 181 -16.49 0.24 3.46
C GLY A 181 -17.33 1.49 3.54
N TRP A 182 -17.89 1.86 2.40
CA TRP A 182 -18.87 2.92 2.25
C TRP A 182 -20.21 2.51 2.84
N ARG A 183 -20.84 3.39 3.62
CA ARG A 183 -22.20 3.22 4.13
C ARG A 183 -22.98 4.49 3.92
N GLU A 184 -24.07 4.36 3.19
CA GLU A 184 -24.86 5.48 2.76
C GLU A 184 -26.34 5.20 3.02
N ILE A 185 -27.02 6.22 3.54
CA ILE A 185 -28.45 6.19 3.78
C ILE A 185 -29.07 7.37 3.04
N VAL A 186 -29.96 7.07 2.10
CA VAL A 186 -30.69 8.06 1.30
C VAL A 186 -32.16 7.98 1.68
N VAL A 187 -32.79 9.13 1.91
CA VAL A 187 -34.21 9.21 2.29
C VAL A 187 -34.97 10.04 1.26
N THR A 188 -35.97 9.43 0.67
CA THR A 188 -36.88 10.04 -0.31
C THR A 188 -38.32 9.85 0.16
N GLY A 189 -39.22 10.75 -0.24
CA GLY A 189 -40.62 10.73 0.18
C GLY A 189 -41.55 10.87 -1.02
N ASP A 190 -42.62 10.08 -1.03
CA ASP A 190 -43.68 10.18 -2.02
C ASP A 190 -44.80 11.09 -1.50
N ASN A 191 -44.76 12.37 -1.91
CA ASN A 191 -45.75 13.39 -1.54
C ASN A 191 -45.93 13.59 -0.03
N LEU A 192 -44.86 13.35 0.75
CA LEU A 192 -44.80 13.56 2.20
C LEU A 192 -43.74 14.61 2.52
N TRP A 193 -44.00 15.43 3.54
CA TRP A 193 -43.03 16.41 4.01
C TRP A 193 -42.08 15.74 4.99
N MET A 194 -40.78 15.96 4.79
CA MET A 194 -39.75 15.41 5.65
C MET A 194 -38.83 16.53 6.12
N SER A 195 -38.42 16.46 7.38
CA SER A 195 -37.47 17.40 7.98
C SER A 195 -36.48 16.66 8.87
N GLY A 196 -35.23 17.10 8.86
CA GLY A 196 -34.12 16.44 9.53
C GLY A 196 -32.84 16.57 8.72
N ASP A 197 -31.76 16.00 9.23
CA ASP A 197 -30.50 15.88 8.51
C ASP A 197 -30.57 14.64 7.60
N ILE A 198 -31.17 14.81 6.42
CA ILE A 198 -31.41 13.74 5.45
C ILE A 198 -30.78 14.06 4.09
N SER A 199 -30.30 13.02 3.41
CA SER A 199 -29.79 13.10 2.05
C SER A 199 -30.82 12.51 1.08
N GLY A 200 -31.31 13.31 0.14
CA GLY A 200 -32.31 12.88 -0.86
C GLY A 200 -31.73 12.33 -2.16
N GLN A 201 -30.40 12.37 -2.32
CA GLN A 201 -29.70 11.91 -3.51
C GLN A 201 -28.56 10.99 -3.11
N SER A 202 -28.31 9.99 -3.94
CA SER A 202 -27.17 9.10 -3.71
C SER A 202 -25.88 9.72 -4.22
N LEU A 203 -24.86 9.75 -3.37
CA LEU A 203 -23.49 10.13 -3.74
C LEU A 203 -22.79 9.01 -4.50
N SER A 204 -23.12 7.76 -4.19
CA SER A 204 -22.51 6.59 -4.82
C SER A 204 -23.29 6.02 -6.02
N ASP A 205 -24.36 6.69 -6.43
CA ASP A 205 -25.32 6.16 -7.41
C ASP A 205 -25.69 4.70 -7.07
N ARG A 206 -26.14 4.48 -5.82
CA ARG A 206 -26.47 3.14 -5.31
C ARG A 206 -25.26 2.19 -5.37
N LEU A 207 -24.07 2.62 -4.97
CA LEU A 207 -22.81 1.86 -5.04
C LEU A 207 -22.37 1.45 -6.46
N ILE A 208 -22.81 2.16 -7.51
CA ILE A 208 -22.36 1.92 -8.89
C ILE A 208 -21.14 2.80 -9.21
N SER A 209 -21.10 4.01 -8.65
CA SER A 209 -20.01 4.97 -8.85
C SER A 209 -19.59 5.57 -7.52
N TYR A 210 -18.33 5.99 -7.36
CA TYR A 210 -17.88 6.57 -6.09
C TYR A 210 -17.21 7.92 -6.31
N PRO A 211 -17.56 8.94 -5.50
CA PRO A 211 -16.88 10.22 -5.55
C PRO A 211 -15.41 10.06 -5.13
N GLN A 212 -14.50 10.48 -6.01
CA GLN A 212 -13.06 10.20 -5.90
C GLN A 212 -12.42 10.86 -4.67
N ASP A 213 -12.98 11.98 -4.23
CA ASP A 213 -12.54 12.77 -3.08
C ASP A 213 -12.81 12.09 -1.72
N LEU A 214 -13.73 11.11 -1.69
CA LEU A 214 -14.12 10.42 -0.47
C LEU A 214 -13.54 9.00 -0.33
N LEU A 215 -12.69 8.57 -1.28
CA LEU A 215 -12.10 7.21 -1.23
C LEU A 215 -11.12 7.01 -0.06
N SER A 216 -10.46 8.08 0.41
CA SER A 216 -9.58 8.02 1.58
C SER A 216 -10.30 8.07 2.93
N SER A 217 -11.56 8.52 2.93
CA SER A 217 -12.41 8.60 4.12
C SER A 217 -13.86 8.31 3.72
N PRO A 218 -14.19 7.02 3.52
CA PRO A 218 -15.49 6.62 3.01
C PRO A 218 -16.62 7.07 3.94
N LEU A 219 -17.79 7.33 3.37
CA LEU A 219 -18.98 7.66 4.14
C LEU A 219 -19.32 6.50 5.09
N ASP A 220 -19.66 6.78 6.35
CA ASP A 220 -20.04 5.76 7.36
C ASP A 220 -21.36 6.14 8.06
N GLN A 221 -22.43 6.28 7.28
CA GLN A 221 -23.78 6.51 7.82
C GLN A 221 -24.40 5.19 8.26
N ARG A 222 -24.68 5.07 9.55
CA ARG A 222 -25.29 3.86 10.16
C ARG A 222 -26.69 4.07 10.66
N GLN A 223 -27.06 5.32 10.90
CA GLN A 223 -28.37 5.69 11.40
C GLN A 223 -28.82 6.99 10.77
N VAL A 224 -30.13 7.14 10.63
CA VAL A 224 -30.78 8.40 10.29
C VAL A 224 -32.03 8.54 11.14
N GLU A 225 -32.31 9.77 11.57
CA GLU A 225 -33.56 10.13 12.26
C GLU A 225 -34.13 11.40 11.61
N PHE A 226 -35.42 11.36 11.27
CA PHE A 226 -36.11 12.47 10.62
C PHE A 226 -37.60 12.46 10.97
N GLN A 227 -38.24 13.60 10.76
CA GLN A 227 -39.67 13.78 11.00
C GLN A 227 -40.42 13.74 9.67
N VAL A 228 -41.52 13.02 9.64
CA VAL A 228 -42.46 12.96 8.52
C VAL A 228 -43.75 13.66 8.91
N SER A 229 -44.29 14.51 8.04
CA SER A 229 -45.59 15.14 8.21
C SER A 229 -46.44 15.04 6.95
N LEU A 230 -47.74 14.87 7.15
CA LEU A 230 -48.75 14.85 6.09
C LEU A 230 -49.07 16.25 5.55
N GLN A 231 -48.72 17.31 6.28
CA GLN A 231 -49.01 18.69 5.92
C GLN A 231 -47.71 19.49 5.74
N ALA A 232 -47.77 20.47 4.84
CA ALA A 232 -46.65 21.37 4.62
C ALA A 232 -46.36 22.18 5.90
N PRO A 233 -45.09 22.33 6.29
CA PRO A 233 -44.72 23.31 7.29
C PRO A 233 -45.26 24.69 6.89
N PRO A 234 -45.83 25.49 7.82
CA PRO A 234 -46.33 26.81 7.48
C PRO A 234 -45.21 27.67 6.88
N GLY A 235 -45.35 28.02 5.59
CA GLY A 235 -44.40 28.85 4.85
C GLY A 235 -43.57 28.15 3.75
N GLN A 236 -43.72 26.84 3.52
CA GLN A 236 -43.07 26.13 2.41
C GLN A 236 -44.10 25.50 1.47
N ALA A 237 -44.19 25.98 0.23
CA ALA A 237 -45.23 25.60 -0.74
C ALA A 237 -44.77 24.57 -1.81
N SER A 238 -43.53 24.07 -1.72
CA SER A 238 -42.96 23.17 -2.73
C SER A 238 -42.25 21.99 -2.08
N LEU A 239 -42.69 20.77 -2.45
CA LEU A 239 -42.07 19.51 -2.07
C LEU A 239 -40.61 19.47 -2.55
N PRO A 240 -39.61 19.31 -1.66
CA PRO A 240 -38.24 19.08 -2.09
C PRO A 240 -38.12 17.60 -2.45
N ASN A 241 -38.06 17.28 -3.75
CA ASN A 241 -37.39 16.12 -4.38
C ASN A 241 -38.09 15.75 -5.69
N GLN A 242 -37.72 16.42 -6.78
CA GLN A 242 -37.76 15.83 -8.12
C GLN A 242 -36.32 15.78 -8.64
N PRO A 243 -35.78 14.61 -9.00
CA PRO A 243 -34.53 14.53 -9.74
C PRO A 243 -34.69 15.23 -11.09
N GLY A 244 -33.82 16.20 -11.38
CA GLY A 244 -33.79 16.90 -12.65
C GLY A 244 -33.32 15.98 -13.78
N GLU A 245 -34.13 15.93 -14.82
CA GLU A 245 -33.91 15.25 -16.09
C GLU A 245 -32.86 15.99 -16.94
N LEU A 246 -31.59 15.94 -16.53
CA LEU A 246 -30.45 16.44 -17.30
C LEU A 246 -29.21 15.57 -17.00
N ASP A 247 -29.03 14.47 -17.74
CA ASP A 247 -27.70 14.00 -18.24
C ASP A 247 -27.75 12.66 -19.02
N SER A 248 -28.87 12.32 -19.66
CA SER A 248 -28.97 11.15 -20.56
C SER A 248 -28.22 11.29 -21.90
N ALA A 249 -27.45 12.36 -22.11
CA ALA A 249 -26.75 12.63 -23.38
C ALA A 249 -25.30 12.09 -23.44
N VAL A 250 -24.77 11.54 -22.33
CA VAL A 250 -23.38 11.04 -22.26
C VAL A 250 -23.29 9.50 -22.42
N ALA A 251 -24.41 8.78 -22.23
CA ALA A 251 -24.44 7.31 -22.29
C ALA A 251 -24.41 6.72 -23.71
N ASP A 252 -24.82 7.48 -24.74
CA ASP A 252 -25.06 6.97 -26.10
C ASP A 252 -23.80 6.94 -27.00
N ARG A 253 -22.62 7.33 -26.49
CA ARG A 253 -21.35 7.31 -27.27
C ARG A 253 -20.49 6.06 -27.04
N ASN A 254 -20.82 5.21 -26.07
CA ASN A 254 -19.97 4.11 -25.64
C ASN A 254 -20.29 2.76 -26.32
N ASP A 255 -21.42 2.65 -27.03
CA ASP A 255 -21.94 1.36 -27.52
C ASP A 255 -21.27 0.87 -28.83
N ALA A 256 -20.58 1.76 -29.56
CA ALA A 256 -19.87 1.40 -30.78
C ALA A 256 -18.52 0.68 -30.53
N PHE A 257 -17.94 0.86 -29.34
CA PHE A 257 -16.62 0.31 -28.97
C PHE A 257 -16.72 -1.11 -28.38
N THR A 258 -17.83 -1.40 -27.69
CA THR A 258 -18.14 -2.70 -27.06
C THR A 258 -18.21 -3.84 -28.07
N ARG A 259 -18.61 -3.57 -29.32
CA ARG A 259 -18.76 -4.60 -30.37
C ARG A 259 -17.45 -5.04 -31.02
N LEU A 260 -16.31 -4.40 -30.72
CA LEU A 260 -15.00 -4.79 -31.28
C LEU A 260 -14.16 -5.71 -30.36
N ILE A 261 -14.57 -5.88 -29.09
CA ILE A 261 -13.78 -6.55 -28.03
C ILE A 261 -14.14 -8.04 -27.85
N LEU A 262 -15.15 -8.55 -28.57
CA LEU A 262 -15.58 -9.95 -28.52
C LEU A 262 -14.74 -10.94 -29.36
N VAL A 263 -13.50 -10.59 -29.73
CA VAL A 263 -12.65 -11.54 -30.48
C VAL A 263 -11.86 -12.41 -29.50
N GLU A 264 -12.49 -13.51 -29.11
CA GLU A 264 -11.85 -14.73 -28.63
C GLU A 264 -10.72 -15.12 -29.60
N ASN A 265 -9.47 -15.14 -29.12
CA ASN A 265 -8.35 -16.04 -29.52
C ASN A 265 -7.00 -15.46 -29.07
N ILE A 266 -6.57 -15.75 -27.83
CA ILE A 266 -5.22 -15.42 -27.35
C ILE A 266 -4.21 -16.35 -28.02
N ASN A 267 -3.33 -15.80 -28.87
CA ASN A 267 -2.23 -16.55 -29.47
C ASN A 267 -0.94 -16.43 -28.63
N LEU A 268 -0.04 -17.43 -28.74
CA LEU A 268 1.23 -17.48 -27.99
C LEU A 268 2.13 -16.26 -28.22
N ALA A 269 2.06 -15.65 -29.40
CA ALA A 269 2.85 -14.46 -29.73
C ALA A 269 2.39 -13.24 -28.91
N THR A 270 1.08 -13.06 -28.72
CA THR A 270 0.51 -12.01 -27.88
C THR A 270 0.94 -12.17 -26.42
N LEU A 271 0.98 -13.41 -25.91
CA LEU A 271 1.46 -13.71 -24.56
C LEU A 271 2.94 -13.33 -24.37
N LEU A 272 3.80 -13.71 -25.33
CA LEU A 272 5.23 -13.41 -25.26
C LEU A 272 5.51 -11.90 -25.33
N VAL A 273 4.73 -11.17 -26.14
CA VAL A 273 4.84 -9.71 -26.22
C VAL A 273 4.38 -9.06 -24.91
N ALA A 274 3.28 -9.52 -24.30
CA ALA A 274 2.83 -9.03 -23.00
C ALA A 274 3.86 -9.28 -21.89
N LEU A 275 4.47 -10.47 -21.86
CA LEU A 275 5.57 -10.80 -20.94
C LEU A 275 6.79 -9.90 -21.14
N ALA A 276 7.17 -9.63 -22.39
CA ALA A 276 8.29 -8.75 -22.69
C ALA A 276 8.02 -7.31 -22.20
N ILE A 277 6.80 -6.80 -22.40
CA ILE A 277 6.39 -5.47 -21.92
C ILE A 277 6.41 -5.43 -20.39
N SER A 278 5.83 -6.43 -19.72
CA SER A 278 5.84 -6.53 -18.26
C SER A 278 7.26 -6.59 -17.70
N PHE A 279 8.16 -7.35 -18.33
CA PHE A 279 9.57 -7.42 -17.94
C PHE A 279 10.28 -6.07 -18.04
N VAL A 280 10.11 -5.37 -19.17
CA VAL A 280 10.71 -4.04 -19.38
C VAL A 280 10.13 -3.02 -18.39
N TRP A 281 8.84 -3.09 -18.11
CA TRP A 281 8.18 -2.25 -17.11
C TRP A 281 8.70 -2.51 -15.70
N GLY A 282 8.83 -3.77 -15.30
CA GLY A 282 9.42 -4.17 -14.02
C GLY A 282 10.87 -3.72 -13.89
N ALA A 283 11.66 -3.80 -14.97
CA ALA A 283 13.03 -3.30 -15.00
C ALA A 283 13.10 -1.78 -14.81
N MET A 284 12.24 -1.01 -15.48
CA MET A 284 12.15 0.44 -15.30
C MET A 284 11.69 0.81 -13.89
N HIS A 285 10.69 0.11 -13.35
CA HIS A 285 10.23 0.32 -11.98
C HIS A 285 11.35 0.03 -10.96
N ALA A 286 12.20 -0.97 -11.21
CA ALA A 286 13.34 -1.30 -10.34
C ALA A 286 14.42 -0.19 -10.31
N LEU A 287 14.47 0.67 -11.33
CA LEU A 287 15.38 1.83 -11.41
C LEU A 287 14.85 3.06 -10.64
N THR A 288 13.60 3.03 -10.17
CA THR A 288 13.05 4.15 -9.40
C THR A 288 13.77 4.31 -8.05
N PRO A 289 14.04 5.56 -7.62
CA PRO A 289 14.75 5.80 -6.38
C PRO A 289 13.88 5.39 -5.18
N GLY A 290 14.42 4.49 -4.34
CA GLY A 290 13.80 4.07 -3.09
C GLY A 290 14.83 3.95 -1.98
N HIS A 291 14.42 4.17 -0.72
CA HIS A 291 15.34 4.28 0.43
C HIS A 291 16.31 3.10 0.59
N GLY A 292 15.87 1.86 0.32
CA GLY A 292 16.74 0.67 0.39
C GLY A 292 17.73 0.55 -0.78
N LYS A 293 17.29 0.87 -2.01
CA LYS A 293 18.14 0.78 -3.22
C LYS A 293 19.25 1.84 -3.20
N THR A 294 18.97 3.02 -2.65
CA THR A 294 19.96 4.10 -2.50
C THR A 294 21.01 3.80 -1.44
N ILE A 295 20.64 3.15 -0.32
CA ILE A 295 21.61 2.68 0.70
C ILE A 295 22.54 1.62 0.12
N VAL A 296 21.99 0.65 -0.61
CA VAL A 296 22.78 -0.37 -1.31
C VAL A 296 23.68 0.26 -2.37
N GLY A 297 23.18 1.23 -3.14
CA GLY A 297 23.97 2.00 -4.10
C GLY A 297 25.13 2.75 -3.46
N ALA A 298 24.87 3.46 -2.34
CA ALA A 298 25.90 4.15 -1.57
C ALA A 298 26.93 3.18 -0.96
N TYR A 299 26.49 2.00 -0.50
CA TYR A 299 27.38 0.94 0.00
C TYR A 299 28.27 0.39 -1.11
N LEU A 300 27.72 0.09 -2.29
CA LEU A 300 28.49 -0.41 -3.44
C LEU A 300 29.52 0.61 -3.92
N VAL A 301 29.14 1.89 -3.99
CA VAL A 301 30.04 3.00 -4.35
C VAL A 301 31.10 3.22 -3.26
N GLY A 302 30.72 3.19 -1.98
CA GLY A 302 31.63 3.42 -0.85
C GLY A 302 32.62 2.28 -0.59
N SER A 303 32.26 1.04 -0.93
CA SER A 303 33.10 -0.15 -0.75
C SER A 303 33.96 -0.51 -1.98
N ARG A 304 33.91 0.29 -3.06
CA ARG A 304 34.53 -0.04 -4.37
C ARG A 304 34.11 -1.43 -4.87
N ALA A 305 32.84 -1.76 -4.74
CA ALA A 305 32.32 -3.06 -5.13
C ALA A 305 32.45 -3.29 -6.65
N THR A 306 32.76 -4.53 -7.04
CA THR A 306 32.86 -4.91 -8.46
C THR A 306 31.47 -5.17 -9.05
N ALA A 307 31.33 -5.13 -10.38
CA ALA A 307 30.08 -5.47 -11.06
C ALA A 307 29.55 -6.88 -10.68
N ARG A 308 30.46 -7.81 -10.35
CA ARG A 308 30.11 -9.15 -9.85
C ARG A 308 29.43 -9.11 -8.49
N HIS A 309 29.86 -8.22 -7.59
CA HIS A 309 29.22 -8.04 -6.27
C HIS A 309 27.83 -7.43 -6.40
N ALA A 310 27.67 -6.45 -7.29
CA ALA A 310 26.36 -5.85 -7.58
C ALA A 310 25.38 -6.88 -8.15
N LEU A 311 25.84 -7.73 -9.08
CA LEU A 311 25.03 -8.80 -9.66
C LEU A 311 24.64 -9.85 -8.62
N PHE A 312 25.58 -10.31 -7.79
CA PHE A 312 25.32 -11.29 -6.74
C PHE A 312 24.31 -10.76 -5.71
N LEU A 313 24.47 -9.50 -5.29
CA LEU A 313 23.57 -8.86 -4.35
C LEU A 313 22.17 -8.68 -4.95
N GLY A 314 22.07 -8.27 -6.21
CA GLY A 314 20.81 -8.16 -6.95
C GLY A 314 20.10 -9.50 -7.04
N LEU A 315 20.79 -10.54 -7.50
CA LEU A 315 20.23 -11.88 -7.67
C LEU A 315 19.79 -12.50 -6.35
N THR A 316 20.60 -12.37 -5.30
CA THR A 316 20.23 -12.84 -3.94
C THR A 316 19.02 -12.11 -3.41
N THR A 317 18.91 -10.80 -3.62
CA THR A 317 17.76 -10.00 -3.20
C THR A 317 16.51 -10.42 -3.97
N THR A 318 16.60 -10.60 -5.29
CA THR A 318 15.47 -11.08 -6.11
C THR A 318 15.00 -12.45 -5.63
N ILE A 319 15.91 -13.42 -5.47
CA ILE A 319 15.54 -14.77 -5.03
C ILE A 319 14.91 -14.74 -3.65
N THR A 320 15.54 -14.08 -2.67
CA THR A 320 15.05 -14.07 -1.29
C THR A 320 13.74 -13.28 -1.16
N HIS A 321 13.58 -12.18 -1.90
CA HIS A 321 12.33 -11.42 -1.92
C HIS A 321 11.19 -12.19 -2.58
N THR A 322 11.42 -12.76 -3.75
CA THR A 322 10.42 -13.59 -4.46
C THR A 322 10.04 -14.81 -3.64
N ALA A 323 11.01 -15.56 -3.12
CA ALA A 323 10.75 -16.72 -2.27
C ALA A 323 10.01 -16.33 -0.98
N GLY A 324 10.37 -15.19 -0.37
CA GLY A 324 9.70 -14.68 0.83
C GLY A 324 8.24 -14.32 0.59
N VAL A 325 7.93 -13.61 -0.49
CA VAL A 325 6.53 -13.27 -0.84
C VAL A 325 5.73 -14.52 -1.18
N PHE A 326 6.29 -15.49 -1.91
CA PHE A 326 5.61 -16.76 -2.17
C PHE A 326 5.41 -17.59 -0.90
N ALA A 327 6.42 -17.71 -0.04
CA ALA A 327 6.31 -18.43 1.22
C ALA A 327 5.27 -17.78 2.13
N LEU A 328 5.28 -16.45 2.26
CA LEU A 328 4.29 -15.70 3.02
C LEU A 328 2.90 -15.89 2.41
N GLY A 329 2.74 -15.73 1.10
CA GLY A 329 1.48 -15.90 0.38
C GLY A 329 0.87 -17.29 0.56
N LEU A 330 1.68 -18.35 0.41
CA LEU A 330 1.26 -19.74 0.65
C LEU A 330 0.91 -19.97 2.12
N THR A 331 1.69 -19.42 3.05
CA THR A 331 1.44 -19.53 4.50
C THR A 331 0.13 -18.83 4.87
N THR A 332 -0.11 -17.62 4.34
CA THR A 332 -1.36 -16.89 4.57
C THR A 332 -2.54 -17.59 3.94
N LEU A 333 -2.39 -18.18 2.75
CA LEU A 333 -3.47 -18.94 2.10
C LEU A 333 -3.86 -20.18 2.92
N PHE A 334 -2.86 -20.86 3.51
CA PHE A 334 -3.11 -21.98 4.43
C PHE A 334 -3.71 -21.51 5.77
N ALA A 335 -3.22 -20.40 6.31
CA ALA A 335 -3.67 -19.83 7.59
C ALA A 335 -5.04 -19.13 7.50
N ALA A 336 -5.46 -18.67 6.33
CA ALA A 336 -6.77 -18.03 6.10
C ALA A 336 -7.95 -18.94 6.43
N ARG A 337 -7.73 -20.26 6.49
CA ARG A 337 -8.75 -21.22 6.97
C ARG A 337 -9.05 -21.09 8.47
N TRP A 338 -8.21 -20.38 9.23
CA TRP A 338 -8.31 -20.25 10.70
C TRP A 338 -8.23 -18.81 11.20
N ILE A 339 -7.65 -17.88 10.42
CA ILE A 339 -7.37 -16.51 10.85
C ILE A 339 -7.81 -15.52 9.77
N ILE A 340 -8.62 -14.54 10.16
CA ILE A 340 -9.18 -13.48 9.33
C ILE A 340 -8.07 -12.47 8.97
N PRO A 341 -7.73 -12.26 7.67
CA PRO A 341 -6.66 -11.36 7.22
C PRO A 341 -6.71 -9.95 7.80
N GLU A 342 -7.91 -9.43 8.03
CA GLU A 342 -8.20 -8.10 8.58
C GLU A 342 -7.59 -7.88 9.97
N THR A 343 -7.36 -8.97 10.72
CA THR A 343 -6.69 -8.90 12.03
C THR A 343 -5.16 -8.97 11.90
N LEU A 344 -4.62 -9.64 10.88
CA LEU A 344 -3.18 -9.85 10.71
C LEU A 344 -2.45 -8.61 10.20
N PHE A 345 -3.03 -7.89 9.23
CA PHE A 345 -2.38 -6.73 8.60
C PHE A 345 -2.04 -5.60 9.58
N PRO A 346 -2.92 -5.20 10.53
CA PRO A 346 -2.59 -4.18 11.52
C PRO A 346 -1.41 -4.59 12.42
N TRP A 347 -1.38 -5.84 12.89
CA TRP A 347 -0.31 -6.35 13.76
C TRP A 347 1.03 -6.48 13.03
N LEU A 348 1.01 -6.98 11.79
CA LEU A 348 2.21 -7.03 10.93
C LEU A 348 2.75 -5.62 10.67
N SER A 349 1.87 -4.67 10.39
CA SER A 349 2.24 -3.26 10.17
C SER A 349 2.86 -2.65 11.42
N PHE A 350 2.23 -2.84 12.59
CA PHE A 350 2.75 -2.37 13.87
C PHE A 350 4.12 -2.98 14.21
N LEU A 351 4.27 -4.31 14.10
CA LEU A 351 5.53 -5.00 14.34
C LEU A 351 6.63 -4.56 13.37
N SER A 352 6.29 -4.38 12.08
CA SER A 352 7.24 -3.87 11.09
C SER A 352 7.69 -2.45 11.42
N GLY A 353 6.77 -1.58 11.84
CA GLY A 353 7.06 -0.21 12.26
C GLY A 353 7.96 -0.17 13.50
N LEU A 354 7.70 -1.02 14.50
CA LEU A 354 8.54 -1.17 15.68
C LEU A 354 9.96 -1.63 15.32
N LEU A 355 10.08 -2.59 14.42
CA LEU A 355 11.36 -3.12 13.96
C LEU A 355 12.16 -2.06 13.21
N VAL A 356 11.52 -1.31 12.29
CA VAL A 356 12.15 -0.20 11.58
C VAL A 356 12.59 0.91 12.54
N ALA A 357 11.75 1.26 13.51
CA ALA A 357 12.10 2.22 14.56
C ALA A 357 13.30 1.74 15.39
N GLY A 358 13.33 0.46 15.77
CA GLY A 358 14.46 -0.16 16.46
C GLY A 358 15.76 -0.10 15.68
N ILE A 359 15.72 -0.40 14.37
CA ILE A 359 16.88 -0.25 13.48
C ILE A 359 17.33 1.22 13.44
N GLY A 360 16.40 2.16 13.30
CA GLY A 360 16.68 3.60 13.29
C GLY A 360 17.38 4.07 14.57
N VAL A 361 16.87 3.66 15.74
CA VAL A 361 17.47 3.96 17.06
C VAL A 361 18.86 3.36 17.17
N ASN A 362 19.07 2.13 16.71
CA ASN A 362 20.38 1.47 16.75
C ASN A 362 21.41 2.17 15.84
N LEU A 363 21.01 2.55 14.62
CA LEU A 363 21.85 3.32 13.70
C LEU A 363 22.18 4.71 14.26
N PHE A 364 21.22 5.37 14.91
CA PHE A 364 21.43 6.65 15.58
C PHE A 364 22.40 6.52 16.77
N ALA A 365 22.18 5.53 17.64
CA ALA A 365 23.02 5.29 18.82
C ALA A 365 24.45 4.90 18.44
N SER A 366 24.62 4.04 17.43
CA SER A 366 25.95 3.66 16.92
C SER A 366 26.69 4.86 16.33
N ARG A 367 26.02 5.75 15.60
CA ARG A 367 26.63 7.00 15.09
C ARG A 367 26.93 8.02 16.18
N ALA A 368 26.04 8.21 17.15
CA ALA A 368 26.26 9.11 18.29
C ALA A 368 27.47 8.67 19.15
N ARG A 369 27.65 7.35 19.32
CA ARG A 369 28.83 6.77 20.00
C ARG A 369 30.10 6.92 19.16
N ALA A 370 30.04 6.69 17.86
CA ALA A 370 31.18 6.80 16.95
C ALA A 370 31.68 8.25 16.74
N ILE A 371 30.77 9.24 16.76
CA ILE A 371 31.11 10.66 16.69
C ILE A 371 31.75 11.15 18.01
N GLY A 372 31.71 10.34 19.07
CA GLY A 372 32.50 10.58 20.28
C GLY A 372 32.23 11.97 20.86
N ILE A 373 30.97 12.25 21.20
CA ILE A 373 30.57 13.47 21.94
C ILE A 373 31.46 13.67 23.18
N LYS A 374 31.91 12.56 23.80
CA LYS A 374 32.88 12.52 24.90
C LYS A 374 34.26 13.08 24.50
N SER A 375 34.78 12.71 23.32
CA SER A 375 36.08 13.17 22.80
C SER A 375 36.07 14.65 22.38
N TRP A 376 34.92 15.14 21.89
CA TRP A 376 34.69 16.53 21.54
C TRP A 376 34.59 17.41 22.81
N LEU A 377 33.85 16.96 23.83
CA LEU A 377 33.80 17.61 25.15
C LEU A 377 35.15 17.61 25.86
N ASP A 378 35.92 16.52 25.79
CA ASP A 378 37.28 16.44 26.34
C ASP A 378 38.27 17.33 25.56
N GLY A 379 38.05 17.52 24.25
CA GLY A 379 38.79 18.46 23.42
C GLY A 379 38.54 19.93 23.83
N ILE A 380 37.30 20.28 24.13
CA ILE A 380 36.91 21.62 24.60
C ILE A 380 37.48 21.88 26.01
N LYS A 381 37.34 20.92 26.94
CA LYS A 381 37.93 21.03 28.29
C LYS A 381 39.44 21.22 28.25
N ARG A 382 40.16 20.50 27.39
CA ARG A 382 41.62 20.64 27.21
C ARG A 382 42.02 21.99 26.58
N ARG A 383 41.21 22.56 25.69
CA ARG A 383 41.45 23.90 25.14
C ARG A 383 41.20 25.02 26.16
N LEU A 384 40.20 24.86 27.01
CA LEU A 384 39.91 25.79 28.11
C LEU A 384 41.02 25.73 29.18
N SER A 385 41.46 24.55 29.59
CA SER A 385 42.55 24.42 30.57
C SER A 385 43.89 24.96 30.05
N ARG A 386 44.22 24.75 28.76
CA ARG A 386 45.41 25.37 28.14
C ARG A 386 45.34 26.91 28.11
N ARG A 387 44.16 27.51 27.92
CA ARG A 387 44.01 28.98 27.98
C ARG A 387 44.18 29.53 29.40
N VAL A 388 43.73 28.79 30.42
CA VAL A 388 43.94 29.15 31.83
C VAL A 388 45.43 29.05 32.19
N GLN A 389 46.12 28.01 31.72
CA GLN A 389 47.53 27.80 32.01
C GLN A 389 48.46 28.77 31.27
N MET A 390 48.12 29.15 30.03
CA MET A 390 48.83 30.20 29.27
C MET A 390 48.65 31.61 29.87
N ARG A 391 47.55 31.85 30.61
CA ARG A 391 47.34 33.10 31.35
C ARG A 391 48.17 33.13 32.63
N ALA A 392 48.32 31.99 33.31
CA ALA A 392 49.16 31.84 34.49
C ALA A 392 50.67 32.00 34.19
N SER A 393 51.14 31.52 33.03
CA SER A 393 52.55 31.66 32.63
C SER A 393 52.92 33.05 32.10
N ARG A 394 51.95 33.85 31.62
CA ARG A 394 52.19 35.26 31.27
C ARG A 394 52.33 36.15 32.51
N THR A 395 51.64 35.83 33.61
CA THR A 395 51.82 36.53 34.89
C THR A 395 53.13 36.21 35.59
N SER A 396 53.75 35.03 35.37
CA SER A 396 55.06 34.71 35.96
C SER A 396 56.25 35.24 35.14
N ALA A 397 56.10 35.46 33.82
CA ALA A 397 57.16 35.97 32.97
C ALA A 397 57.46 37.48 33.16
N GLN A 398 56.55 38.23 33.79
CA GLN A 398 56.78 39.62 34.19
C GLN A 398 57.45 39.78 35.57
N GLY A 399 57.69 38.68 36.30
CA GLY A 399 58.32 38.68 37.63
C GLY A 399 59.81 38.34 37.67
N TYR A 400 60.45 38.03 36.54
CA TYR A 400 61.87 37.63 36.49
C TYR A 400 62.74 38.53 35.59
N ILE A 401 62.34 39.78 35.39
CA ILE A 401 63.27 40.84 34.94
C ILE A 401 63.80 41.54 36.19
N LEU A 402 64.70 40.88 36.92
CA LEU A 402 65.64 41.50 37.87
C LEU A 402 66.57 40.39 38.39
N THR A 403 67.89 40.64 38.30
CA THR A 403 69.03 39.74 38.56
C THR A 403 69.28 38.73 37.43
N GLY A 404 70.43 38.63 36.79
CA GLY A 404 71.74 39.21 37.04
C GLY A 404 72.82 38.17 36.72
N ILE A 405 73.40 38.26 35.52
CA ILE A 405 74.82 38.01 35.23
C ILE A 405 75.37 36.55 35.25
N HIS A 406 76.01 36.19 34.12
CA HIS A 406 77.05 35.15 33.90
C HIS A 406 76.63 33.66 33.94
N ALA A 407 77.21 32.72 33.19
CA ALA A 407 78.20 32.68 32.10
C ALA A 407 78.14 31.28 31.44
N HIS A 408 78.93 31.11 30.39
CA HIS A 408 79.04 30.03 29.38
C HIS A 408 79.31 28.57 29.87
N PRO A 409 79.27 27.56 28.95
CA PRO A 409 79.04 26.12 29.17
C PRO A 409 80.39 25.33 29.21
N PRO A 410 80.61 24.05 28.77
CA PRO A 410 79.79 22.84 28.49
C PRO A 410 80.43 21.51 29.05
N ILE A 411 79.93 20.33 28.61
CA ILE A 411 80.60 19.00 28.43
C ILE A 411 80.95 18.08 29.65
N ASN A 412 80.54 16.81 29.46
CA ASN A 412 81.06 15.52 29.90
C ASN A 412 81.17 15.12 31.38
N ARG A 413 80.49 13.99 31.64
CA ARG A 413 81.05 12.69 32.04
C ARG A 413 81.97 12.74 33.26
N LEU A 414 81.52 12.11 34.35
CA LEU A 414 82.19 10.94 34.95
C LEU A 414 81.30 10.40 36.10
N GLN A 415 81.15 9.07 36.12
CA GLN A 415 80.70 8.31 37.29
C GLN A 415 81.71 8.51 38.44
N PRO A 416 81.34 8.30 39.72
CA PRO A 416 81.51 6.97 40.32
C PRO A 416 80.41 6.62 41.38
N PHE A 417 80.07 5.33 41.52
CA PHE A 417 80.38 4.47 42.70
C PHE A 417 79.56 4.81 43.97
N ARG A 418 78.58 3.98 44.36
CA ARG A 418 78.64 2.89 45.41
C ARG A 418 78.81 3.50 46.82
N ILE A 419 78.12 3.18 47.92
CA ILE A 419 77.49 2.00 48.55
C ILE A 419 76.59 2.60 49.67
N GLN A 420 75.28 2.31 49.72
CA GLN A 420 74.60 1.30 50.54
C GLN A 420 74.45 1.62 52.04
N GLY A 421 73.20 1.50 52.50
CA GLY A 421 72.80 1.28 53.88
C GLY A 421 71.59 2.14 54.24
N GLN A 422 70.49 1.66 54.82
CA GLN A 422 70.02 0.34 55.26
C GLN A 422 68.55 0.55 55.68
N HIS A 423 67.71 -0.48 55.51
CA HIS A 423 66.43 -0.83 56.20
C HIS A 423 65.51 0.32 56.72
N SER A 424 64.19 0.34 56.47
CA SER A 424 63.21 -0.68 56.87
C SER A 424 61.80 -0.24 56.42
N GLY A 425 60.89 -1.18 56.14
CA GLY A 425 59.44 -0.99 56.30
C GLY A 425 58.55 -1.33 55.08
N ALA A 426 57.92 -2.51 55.13
CA ALA A 426 56.48 -2.81 54.90
C ALA A 426 55.65 -1.83 54.02
N ASP A 427 54.73 -2.20 53.12
CA ASP A 427 54.02 -3.44 52.78
C ASP A 427 53.25 -3.22 51.45
N HIS A 428 52.72 -4.32 50.87
CA HIS A 428 51.57 -4.45 49.93
C HIS A 428 51.77 -4.43 48.39
N HIS A 429 51.78 -5.67 47.83
CA HIS A 429 50.95 -6.25 46.74
C HIS A 429 49.94 -5.35 45.96
N HIS A 430 49.60 -5.54 44.67
CA HIS A 430 49.54 -6.71 43.77
C HIS A 430 49.80 -6.33 42.29
N SER A 431 50.31 -7.31 41.53
CA SER A 431 50.46 -7.28 40.07
C SER A 431 49.20 -7.74 39.33
N THR A 432 49.15 -7.31 38.08
CA THR A 432 48.33 -7.75 36.95
C THR A 432 48.18 -9.28 36.85
N GLY A 433 46.95 -9.75 36.67
CA GLY A 433 46.62 -11.14 36.34
C GLY A 433 46.11 -11.24 34.89
N ASP A 434 46.85 -11.99 34.08
CA ASP A 434 46.40 -12.63 32.85
C ASP A 434 45.41 -13.77 33.18
N HIS A 435 44.39 -13.95 32.34
CA HIS A 435 43.50 -15.12 32.37
C HIS A 435 43.67 -15.93 31.08
N PRO A 436 44.06 -17.21 31.15
CA PRO A 436 43.89 -18.15 30.06
C PRO A 436 42.53 -18.87 30.17
N HIS A 437 42.04 -19.27 29.00
CA HIS A 437 40.83 -20.06 28.79
C HIS A 437 41.03 -21.50 29.25
N ASP A 438 40.01 -22.08 29.88
CA ASP A 438 39.86 -23.52 30.00
C ASP A 438 38.45 -23.92 29.55
N HIS A 439 38.40 -24.97 28.73
CA HIS A 439 37.18 -25.57 28.20
C HIS A 439 36.86 -26.81 29.03
N ASP A 440 35.63 -26.93 29.53
CA ASP A 440 35.06 -28.24 29.82
C ASP A 440 33.55 -28.28 29.52
N HIS A 441 33.13 -29.39 28.93
CA HIS A 441 31.78 -29.64 28.44
C HIS A 441 30.95 -30.35 29.52
N SER A 442 29.66 -29.99 29.64
CA SER A 442 28.67 -30.95 30.17
C SER A 442 27.36 -30.86 29.40
N HIS A 443 27.02 -31.98 28.77
CA HIS A 443 25.75 -32.25 28.13
C HIS A 443 24.74 -32.69 29.20
N ALA A 444 23.59 -32.01 29.29
CA ALA A 444 22.42 -32.51 29.99
C ALA A 444 21.43 -33.06 28.95
N GLY A 445 21.20 -34.36 29.01
CA GLY A 445 20.33 -35.11 28.11
C GLY A 445 18.86 -35.05 28.49
N HIS A 446 18.02 -35.14 27.45
CA HIS A 446 16.61 -35.46 27.52
C HIS A 446 16.40 -36.94 27.86
N SER A 447 15.32 -37.27 28.59
CA SER A 447 14.70 -38.60 28.56
C SER A 447 13.18 -38.50 28.74
N HIS A 448 12.45 -39.30 27.97
CA HIS A 448 11.00 -39.54 28.06
C HIS A 448 10.75 -41.07 28.21
N LEU A 449 9.94 -41.43 29.23
CA LEU A 449 8.95 -42.54 29.36
C LEU A 449 9.38 -44.03 29.33
N PRO A 450 8.54 -45.01 29.80
CA PRO A 450 7.23 -45.02 30.54
C PRO A 450 7.25 -45.96 31.79
N PRO A 451 6.13 -46.42 32.43
CA PRO A 451 4.73 -45.97 32.47
C PRO A 451 4.34 -45.23 33.77
#